data_AF-X1TGF3-F1
#
_entry.id   AF-X1TGF3-F1
#
_cell.length_a   1.000
_cell.length_b   1.000
_cell.length_c   1.000
_cell.angle_alpha   90.00
_cell.angle_beta   90.00
_cell.angle_gamma   90.00
#
_symmetry.space_group_name_H-M   'P 1'
#
loop_
_entity.id
_entity.type
_entity.pdbx_description
1 polymer ?
#
loop_
_entity_poly.entity_id
_entity_poly.type
_entity_poly.pdbx_seq_one_letter_code
_entity_poly.pdbx_strand_id
1 'polypeptide(L)'
;LPEKLSEFPAILKEIKDNLPAIARIAHLEADTYKTGHTATYFAQKGLAAVFSDSTERSLDFSLPPLDTNAAINRKSWIQVWTAASGREESWRVFLGRDFRGLDPVYYKAPFSDVIADSRMKKMALEYLEQTGENQKLLYDFSLASFNLTNRGPRNGDLGVCVLMDQEETALSEKNSYLRKFLSLFSGNNKNSAILFVHGQHKKDIEERVENLPESERITKDSLVTVFIETTNDPLSINQHIALKILLNSHSTAVMADLGRVIGNTLTHIRPSNMKFIGRATHLIQYHVNDAINHPQWIKPYGIRKPISYGEANAV
;
A
#
# COMPACT_ATOMS: atom_id res chain seq x y z
N LEU A 1 9.88 -3.11 -27.43
CA LEU A 1 10.13 -3.69 -26.09
C LEU A 1 11.50 -3.28 -25.52
N PRO A 2 12.64 -3.44 -26.24
CA PRO A 2 13.95 -3.02 -25.71
C PRO A 2 14.03 -1.53 -25.38
N GLU A 3 13.47 -0.67 -26.24
CA GLU A 3 13.39 0.78 -26.01
C GLU A 3 12.61 1.11 -24.72
N LYS A 4 11.45 0.49 -24.49
CA LYS A 4 10.70 0.69 -23.24
C LYS A 4 11.44 0.21 -21.99
N LEU A 5 12.17 -0.90 -22.07
CA LEU A 5 13.01 -1.34 -20.94
C LEU A 5 14.16 -0.37 -20.65
N SER A 6 14.66 0.33 -21.68
CA SER A 6 15.72 1.33 -21.54
C SER A 6 15.28 2.60 -20.78
N GLU A 7 13.98 2.81 -20.61
CA GLU A 7 13.41 3.93 -19.85
C GLU A 7 13.45 3.66 -18.32
N PHE A 8 13.52 2.40 -17.89
CA PHE A 8 13.46 2.01 -16.47
C PHE A 8 14.58 2.61 -15.59
N PRO A 9 15.86 2.69 -16.02
CA PRO A 9 16.90 3.35 -15.25
C PRO A 9 16.60 4.82 -14.95
N ALA A 10 15.94 5.54 -15.86
CA ALA A 10 15.55 6.94 -15.65
C ALA A 10 14.46 7.04 -14.58
N ILE A 11 13.46 6.15 -14.62
CA ILE A 11 12.44 6.03 -13.56
C ILE A 11 13.10 5.81 -12.19
N LEU A 12 14.02 4.85 -12.10
CA LEU A 12 14.71 4.53 -10.86
C LEU A 12 15.57 5.71 -10.35
N LYS A 13 16.20 6.45 -11.27
CA LYS A 13 16.98 7.65 -10.93
C LYS A 13 16.07 8.70 -10.28
N GLU A 14 14.91 8.98 -10.87
CA GLU A 14 13.97 9.98 -10.34
C GLU A 14 13.45 9.60 -8.94
N ILE A 15 13.20 8.31 -8.69
CA ILE A 15 12.88 7.85 -7.33
C ILE A 15 14.06 8.06 -6.37
N LYS A 16 15.28 7.70 -6.79
CA LYS A 16 16.49 7.82 -5.96
C LYS A 16 16.78 9.27 -5.58
N ASP A 17 16.61 10.19 -6.52
CA ASP A 17 16.84 11.61 -6.32
C ASP A 17 15.84 12.21 -5.31
N ASN A 18 14.70 11.56 -5.09
CA ASN A 18 13.67 11.97 -4.13
C ASN A 18 13.69 11.16 -2.81
N LEU A 19 14.69 10.28 -2.57
CA LEU A 19 14.79 9.48 -1.33
C LEU A 19 14.68 10.29 -0.04
N PRO A 20 15.31 11.48 0.11
CA PRO A 20 15.17 12.27 1.33
C PRO A 20 13.71 12.66 1.62
N ALA A 21 12.94 13.01 0.61
CA ALA A 21 11.52 13.35 0.76
C ALA A 21 10.68 12.11 1.09
N ILE A 22 10.95 10.98 0.42
CA ILE A 22 10.30 9.69 0.71
C ILE A 22 10.55 9.28 2.16
N ALA A 23 11.78 9.43 2.66
CA ALA A 23 12.16 9.09 4.02
C ALA A 23 11.42 9.95 5.06
N ARG A 24 11.26 11.26 4.82
CA ARG A 24 10.52 12.15 5.72
C ARG A 24 9.06 11.75 5.86
N ILE A 25 8.38 11.46 4.74
CA ILE A 25 6.98 11.02 4.78
C ILE A 25 6.87 9.64 5.42
N ALA A 26 7.81 8.73 5.15
CA ALA A 26 7.84 7.42 5.80
C ALA A 26 7.97 7.54 7.33
N HIS A 27 8.79 8.46 7.82
CA HIS A 27 8.91 8.73 9.25
C HIS A 27 7.64 9.35 9.83
N LEU A 28 7.02 10.30 9.11
CA LEU A 28 5.73 10.88 9.49
C LEU A 28 4.64 9.81 9.63
N GLU A 29 4.53 8.88 8.68
CA GLU A 29 3.58 7.78 8.76
C GLU A 29 3.93 6.80 9.89
N ALA A 30 5.20 6.47 10.09
CA ALA A 30 5.64 5.60 11.19
C ALA A 30 5.32 6.22 12.57
N ASP A 31 5.56 7.52 12.75
CA ASP A 31 5.24 8.24 13.99
C ASP A 31 3.73 8.34 14.22
N THR A 32 2.95 8.49 13.14
CA THR A 32 1.49 8.38 13.19
C THR A 32 1.07 7.03 13.78
N TYR A 33 1.67 5.93 13.34
CA TYR A 33 1.39 4.60 13.90
C TYR A 33 1.90 4.41 15.33
N LYS A 34 3.10 4.91 15.65
CA LYS A 34 3.68 4.83 17.02
C LYS A 34 2.81 5.54 18.05
N THR A 35 2.09 6.58 17.65
CA THR A 35 1.16 7.33 18.52
C THR A 35 -0.26 6.75 18.55
N GLY A 36 -0.49 5.58 17.94
CA GLY A 36 -1.79 4.90 17.94
C GLY A 36 -2.81 5.45 16.93
N HIS A 37 -2.35 6.32 16.02
CA HIS A 37 -3.16 6.87 14.93
C HIS A 37 -2.93 6.09 13.65
N THR A 38 -3.63 6.49 12.59
CA THR A 38 -3.75 5.71 11.36
C THR A 38 -3.70 6.60 10.12
N ALA A 39 -3.44 5.99 8.96
CA ALA A 39 -3.38 6.70 7.69
C ALA A 39 -4.63 6.46 6.84
N THR A 40 -5.00 7.45 6.04
CA THR A 40 -5.98 7.33 4.97
C THR A 40 -5.35 7.83 3.69
N TYR A 41 -5.31 6.97 2.67
CA TYR A 41 -4.81 7.30 1.35
C TYR A 41 -5.96 7.68 0.43
N PHE A 42 -5.80 8.76 -0.33
CA PHE A 42 -6.72 9.20 -1.36
C PHE A 42 -6.02 9.11 -2.72
N ALA A 43 -6.66 8.44 -3.69
CA ALA A 43 -6.15 8.30 -5.05
C ALA A 43 -7.30 8.14 -6.05
N GLN A 44 -7.10 8.55 -7.31
CA GLN A 44 -8.01 8.19 -8.40
C GLN A 44 -7.24 7.39 -9.46
N LYS A 45 -6.41 8.04 -10.30
CA LYS A 45 -5.63 7.31 -11.32
C LYS A 45 -4.68 6.29 -10.69
N GLY A 46 -4.03 6.65 -9.58
CA GLY A 46 -3.14 5.76 -8.82
C GLY A 46 -3.82 4.73 -7.92
N LEU A 47 -5.17 4.63 -7.91
CA LEU A 47 -5.92 3.88 -6.90
C LEU A 47 -5.55 2.40 -6.84
N ALA A 48 -5.32 1.75 -7.98
CA ALA A 48 -4.90 0.34 -8.01
C ALA A 48 -3.51 0.12 -7.38
N ALA A 49 -2.58 1.06 -7.56
CA ALA A 49 -1.26 0.98 -6.95
C ALA A 49 -1.35 1.15 -5.42
N VAL A 50 -2.17 2.10 -4.95
CA VAL A 50 -2.41 2.34 -3.53
C VAL A 50 -3.11 1.15 -2.87
N PHE A 51 -4.16 0.61 -3.51
CA PHE A 51 -4.89 -0.55 -3.01
C PHE A 51 -3.97 -1.77 -2.90
N SER A 52 -3.22 -2.07 -3.96
CA SER A 52 -2.29 -3.21 -3.96
C SER A 52 -1.22 -3.08 -2.88
N ASP A 53 -0.56 -1.92 -2.75
CA ASP A 53 0.40 -1.66 -1.66
C ASP A 53 -0.23 -1.86 -0.28
N SER A 54 -1.45 -1.34 -0.06
CA SER A 54 -2.18 -1.49 1.20
C SER A 54 -2.46 -2.96 1.54
N THR A 55 -2.87 -3.77 0.55
CA THR A 55 -3.12 -5.20 0.75
C THR A 55 -1.84 -6.01 0.96
N GLU A 56 -0.75 -5.66 0.27
CA GLU A 56 0.57 -6.27 0.45
C GLU A 56 1.10 -6.07 1.86
N ARG A 57 0.87 -4.90 2.47
CA ARG A 57 1.31 -4.64 3.86
C ARG A 57 0.72 -5.60 4.88
N SER A 58 -0.50 -6.09 4.64
CA SER A 58 -1.15 -7.09 5.50
C SER A 58 -0.47 -8.45 5.40
N LEU A 59 0.03 -8.81 4.21
CA LEU A 59 0.72 -10.07 3.94
C LEU A 59 2.19 -10.02 4.38
N ASP A 60 2.88 -8.93 4.05
CA ASP A 60 4.32 -8.80 4.21
C ASP A 60 4.74 -8.37 5.62
N PHE A 61 3.91 -7.57 6.31
CA PHE A 61 4.22 -7.03 7.64
C PHE A 61 3.20 -7.43 8.72
N SER A 62 2.27 -8.33 8.37
CA SER A 62 1.22 -8.83 9.27
C SER A 62 0.31 -7.76 9.87
N LEU A 63 0.15 -6.63 9.16
CA LEU A 63 -0.81 -5.60 9.54
C LEU A 63 -2.26 -6.12 9.44
N PRO A 64 -3.21 -5.53 10.21
CA PRO A 64 -4.61 -5.82 10.03
C PRO A 64 -5.06 -5.47 8.59
N PRO A 65 -5.87 -6.33 7.94
CA PRO A 65 -6.39 -6.06 6.60
C PRO A 65 -7.29 -4.82 6.57
N LEU A 66 -7.65 -4.36 5.38
CA LEU A 66 -8.65 -3.31 5.22
C LEU A 66 -9.97 -3.70 5.91
N ASP A 67 -10.56 -2.74 6.62
CA ASP A 67 -11.81 -2.96 7.31
C ASP A 67 -12.95 -3.12 6.30
N THR A 68 -13.79 -4.13 6.51
CA THR A 68 -15.04 -4.25 5.74
C THR A 68 -16.08 -3.24 6.25
N ASN A 69 -17.11 -3.01 5.45
CA ASN A 69 -18.25 -2.16 5.81
C ASN A 69 -18.97 -2.64 7.08
N ALA A 70 -18.89 -3.94 7.40
CA ALA A 70 -19.48 -4.52 8.61
C ALA A 70 -18.62 -4.34 9.87
N ALA A 71 -17.37 -3.88 9.75
CA ALA A 71 -16.50 -3.72 10.91
C ALA A 71 -17.00 -2.58 11.82
N ILE A 72 -17.33 -2.89 13.07
CA ILE A 72 -17.82 -1.89 14.02
C ILE A 72 -16.70 -0.92 14.43
N ASN A 73 -15.52 -1.47 14.73
CA ASN A 73 -14.35 -0.71 15.13
C ASN A 73 -13.29 -0.72 14.03
N ARG A 74 -12.59 0.40 13.86
CA ARG A 74 -11.43 0.50 12.97
C ARG A 74 -10.31 -0.40 13.49
N LYS A 75 -9.91 -1.39 12.69
CA LYS A 75 -8.76 -2.27 12.96
C LYS A 75 -7.62 -1.99 12.00
N SER A 76 -7.95 -1.63 10.76
CA SER A 76 -6.96 -1.36 9.74
C SER A 76 -6.19 -0.09 10.08
N TRP A 77 -4.87 -0.18 9.93
CA TRP A 77 -3.99 0.98 10.08
C TRP A 77 -4.10 1.93 8.89
N ILE A 78 -4.63 1.42 7.77
CA ILE A 78 -4.69 2.12 6.50
C ILE A 78 -6.12 2.10 5.99
N GLN A 79 -6.53 3.21 5.40
CA GLN A 79 -7.75 3.29 4.60
C GLN A 79 -7.39 3.74 3.19
N VAL A 80 -8.22 3.35 2.22
CA VAL A 80 -8.06 3.74 0.82
C VAL A 80 -9.37 4.35 0.35
N TRP A 81 -9.33 5.62 -0.03
CA TRP A 81 -10.47 6.39 -0.50
C TRP A 81 -10.23 6.95 -1.91
N THR A 82 -11.31 7.28 -2.60
CA THR A 82 -11.30 7.84 -3.95
C THR A 82 -12.42 8.85 -4.17
N ALA A 83 -12.32 9.61 -5.25
CA ALA A 83 -13.30 10.58 -5.69
C ALA A 83 -14.57 9.90 -6.21
N ALA A 84 -15.45 9.52 -5.28
CA ALA A 84 -16.73 8.92 -5.60
C ALA A 84 -17.79 9.34 -4.57
N SER A 85 -19.04 9.44 -5.02
CA SER A 85 -20.22 9.79 -4.23
C SER A 85 -20.84 8.59 -3.50
N GLY A 86 -20.39 7.37 -3.81
CA GLY A 86 -20.81 6.16 -3.12
C GLY A 86 -20.08 4.91 -3.58
N ARG A 87 -20.38 3.78 -2.92
CA ARG A 87 -19.71 2.49 -3.12
C ARG A 87 -19.65 2.03 -4.58
N GLU A 88 -20.75 2.08 -5.31
CA GLU A 88 -20.80 1.59 -6.70
C GLU A 88 -19.90 2.40 -7.64
N GLU A 89 -19.96 3.73 -7.53
CA GLU A 89 -19.09 4.63 -8.28
C GLU A 89 -17.62 4.40 -7.89
N SER A 90 -17.32 4.19 -6.61
CA SER A 90 -15.94 3.95 -6.16
C SER A 90 -15.32 2.70 -6.80
N TRP A 91 -16.10 1.64 -7.02
CA TRP A 91 -15.65 0.44 -7.73
C TRP A 91 -15.44 0.69 -9.23
N ARG A 92 -16.26 1.53 -9.86
CA ARG A 92 -16.07 1.93 -11.26
C ARG A 92 -14.82 2.79 -11.43
N VAL A 93 -14.57 3.73 -10.51
CA VAL A 93 -13.34 4.54 -10.50
C VAL A 93 -12.12 3.63 -10.33
N PHE A 94 -12.20 2.64 -9.43
CA PHE A 94 -11.10 1.70 -9.21
C PHE A 94 -10.82 0.80 -10.42
N LEU A 95 -11.83 0.16 -10.98
CA LEU A 95 -11.62 -0.88 -12.00
C LEU A 95 -11.71 -0.36 -13.44
N GLY A 96 -12.18 0.87 -13.65
CA GLY A 96 -12.55 1.40 -14.97
C GLY A 96 -13.79 0.73 -15.59
N ARG A 97 -14.48 -0.12 -14.82
CA ARG A 97 -15.65 -0.92 -15.21
C ARG A 97 -16.41 -1.39 -13.96
N ASP A 98 -17.57 -1.99 -14.17
CA ASP A 98 -18.27 -2.66 -13.07
C ASP A 98 -17.43 -3.81 -12.49
N PHE A 99 -17.51 -3.98 -11.17
CA PHE A 99 -16.89 -5.10 -10.46
C PHE A 99 -17.39 -6.43 -11.00
N ARG A 100 -16.46 -7.33 -11.30
CA ARG A 100 -16.75 -8.72 -11.67
C ARG A 100 -15.90 -9.60 -10.77
N GLY A 101 -16.57 -10.39 -9.93
CA GLY A 101 -15.92 -11.42 -9.12
C GLY A 101 -15.57 -12.65 -9.95
N LEU A 102 -15.22 -13.74 -9.29
CA LEU A 102 -15.10 -15.05 -9.94
C LEU A 102 -16.50 -15.59 -10.21
N ASP A 103 -16.98 -15.42 -11.44
CA ASP A 103 -18.28 -15.93 -11.86
C ASP A 103 -18.23 -17.45 -12.11
N PRO A 104 -19.06 -18.26 -11.42
CA PRO A 104 -19.10 -19.70 -11.60
C PRO A 104 -19.28 -20.18 -13.04
N VAL A 105 -19.93 -19.39 -13.91
CA VAL A 105 -20.11 -19.73 -15.33
C VAL A 105 -18.76 -19.97 -16.03
N TYR A 106 -17.72 -19.21 -15.66
CA TYR A 106 -16.40 -19.32 -16.29
C TYR A 106 -15.42 -20.19 -15.48
N TYR A 107 -15.49 -20.16 -14.16
CA TYR A 107 -14.46 -20.74 -13.29
C TYR A 107 -14.80 -22.12 -12.71
N LYS A 108 -16.07 -22.56 -12.77
CA LYS A 108 -16.47 -23.84 -12.18
C LYS A 108 -15.81 -25.04 -12.88
N ALA A 109 -15.87 -25.10 -14.21
CA ALA A 109 -15.33 -26.22 -14.97
C ALA A 109 -13.81 -26.42 -14.77
N PRO A 110 -12.96 -25.37 -14.84
CA PRO A 110 -11.54 -25.50 -14.49
C PRO A 110 -11.30 -26.06 -13.08
N PHE A 111 -12.08 -25.62 -12.08
CA PHE A 111 -11.91 -26.10 -10.70
C PHE A 111 -12.43 -27.52 -10.50
N SER A 112 -13.51 -27.93 -11.17
CA SER A 112 -14.06 -29.29 -11.06
C SER A 112 -13.28 -30.32 -11.87
N ASP A 113 -12.77 -29.95 -13.04
CA ASP A 113 -12.32 -30.93 -14.04
C ASP A 113 -10.80 -31.08 -14.08
N VAL A 114 -10.05 -30.02 -13.76
CA VAL A 114 -8.58 -30.02 -13.86
C VAL A 114 -7.91 -30.40 -12.53
N ILE A 115 -8.52 -30.06 -11.39
CA ILE A 115 -7.92 -30.32 -10.08
C ILE A 115 -8.08 -31.81 -9.73
N ALA A 116 -6.98 -32.56 -9.72
CA ALA A 116 -6.99 -34.00 -9.42
C ALA A 116 -7.24 -34.28 -7.93
N ASP A 117 -6.65 -33.49 -7.04
CA ASP A 117 -6.78 -33.66 -5.59
C ASP A 117 -8.19 -33.30 -5.12
N SER A 118 -8.86 -34.25 -4.45
CA SER A 118 -10.27 -34.13 -4.05
C SER A 118 -10.49 -33.03 -3.00
N ARG A 119 -9.53 -32.83 -2.10
CA ARG A 119 -9.61 -31.81 -1.06
C ARG A 119 -9.41 -30.42 -1.66
N MET A 120 -8.40 -30.24 -2.51
CA MET A 120 -8.16 -28.98 -3.21
C MET A 120 -9.33 -28.62 -4.12
N LYS A 121 -9.91 -29.60 -4.83
CA LYS A 121 -11.11 -29.40 -5.65
C LYS A 121 -12.27 -28.86 -4.82
N LYS A 122 -12.57 -29.52 -3.69
CA LYS A 122 -13.63 -29.10 -2.78
C LYS A 122 -13.38 -27.66 -2.29
N MET A 123 -12.17 -27.36 -1.83
CA MET A 123 -11.81 -26.02 -1.35
C MET A 123 -11.91 -24.95 -2.45
N ALA A 124 -11.48 -25.26 -3.68
CA ALA A 124 -11.57 -24.31 -4.80
C ALA A 124 -13.02 -24.00 -5.17
N LEU A 125 -13.91 -24.99 -5.16
CA LEU A 125 -15.34 -24.80 -5.42
C LEU A 125 -16.03 -24.03 -4.30
N GLU A 126 -15.73 -24.34 -3.03
CA GLU A 126 -16.22 -23.58 -1.88
C GLU A 126 -15.76 -22.11 -1.91
N TYR A 127 -14.52 -21.87 -2.35
CA TYR A 127 -13.98 -20.52 -2.52
C TYR A 127 -14.65 -19.76 -3.66
N LEU A 128 -14.97 -20.44 -4.77
CA LEU A 128 -15.69 -19.84 -5.90
C LEU A 128 -17.07 -19.32 -5.47
N GLU A 129 -17.79 -20.06 -4.63
CA GLU A 129 -19.08 -19.63 -4.07
C GLU A 129 -18.96 -18.36 -3.23
N GLN A 130 -17.79 -18.12 -2.62
CA GLN A 130 -17.55 -16.98 -1.73
C GLN A 130 -16.97 -15.76 -2.47
N THR A 131 -16.52 -15.89 -3.72
CA THR A 131 -15.76 -14.84 -4.45
C THR A 131 -16.51 -14.21 -5.62
N GLY A 132 -17.84 -14.33 -5.63
CA GLY A 132 -18.72 -13.72 -6.62
C GLY A 132 -18.83 -12.19 -6.50
N GLU A 133 -19.82 -11.61 -7.19
CA GLU A 133 -20.02 -10.16 -7.26
C GLU A 133 -20.31 -9.49 -5.91
N ASN A 134 -20.83 -10.24 -4.95
CA ASN A 134 -21.11 -9.79 -3.59
C ASN A 134 -19.86 -9.28 -2.84
N GLN A 135 -18.65 -9.66 -3.27
CA GLN A 135 -17.40 -9.14 -2.71
C GLN A 135 -17.30 -7.61 -2.79
N LYS A 136 -17.88 -6.98 -3.82
CA LYS A 136 -17.92 -5.51 -3.93
C LYS A 136 -18.69 -4.83 -2.79
N LEU A 137 -19.58 -5.57 -2.12
CA LEU A 137 -20.38 -5.04 -1.00
C LEU A 137 -19.57 -4.93 0.29
N LEU A 138 -18.44 -5.63 0.39
CA LEU A 138 -17.60 -5.66 1.58
C LEU A 138 -16.82 -4.36 1.79
N TYR A 139 -16.53 -3.62 0.74
CA TYR A 139 -15.70 -2.41 0.80
C TYR A 139 -16.41 -1.23 0.16
N ASP A 140 -16.21 -0.05 0.73
CA ASP A 140 -16.62 1.24 0.19
C ASP A 140 -15.41 2.18 0.22
N PHE A 141 -14.93 2.57 -0.96
CA PHE A 141 -13.78 3.47 -1.09
C PHE A 141 -14.21 4.92 -1.35
N SER A 142 -15.51 5.23 -1.32
CA SER A 142 -16.00 6.56 -1.65
C SER A 142 -15.67 7.60 -0.59
N LEU A 143 -15.32 8.81 -1.01
CA LEU A 143 -15.32 9.99 -0.14
C LEU A 143 -16.76 10.51 0.03
N ALA A 144 -17.61 9.70 0.65
CA ALA A 144 -19.04 9.95 0.80
C ALA A 144 -19.51 9.85 2.26
N SER A 145 -20.77 10.20 2.51
CA SER A 145 -21.35 10.31 3.86
C SER A 145 -21.13 9.09 4.74
N PHE A 146 -21.19 7.87 4.19
CA PHE A 146 -20.93 6.66 4.96
C PHE A 146 -19.51 6.65 5.55
N ASN A 147 -18.49 6.83 4.72
CA ASN A 147 -17.10 6.83 5.17
C ASN A 147 -16.77 8.06 6.01
N LEU A 148 -17.29 9.24 5.66
CA LEU A 148 -17.10 10.44 6.47
C LEU A 148 -17.64 10.28 7.89
N THR A 149 -18.77 9.59 8.05
CA THR A 149 -19.41 9.37 9.36
C THR A 149 -18.78 8.21 10.14
N ASN A 150 -18.58 7.07 9.49
CA ASN A 150 -18.20 5.82 10.18
C ASN A 150 -16.68 5.55 10.17
N ARG A 151 -15.97 6.22 9.28
CA ARG A 151 -14.56 5.97 8.94
C ARG A 151 -13.73 7.26 8.86
N GLY A 152 -14.34 8.39 9.24
CA GLY A 152 -13.72 9.70 9.21
C GLY A 152 -12.40 9.74 10.00
N PRO A 153 -11.46 10.60 9.59
CA PRO A 153 -10.20 10.72 10.29
C PRO A 153 -10.39 11.28 11.70
N ARG A 154 -9.53 10.83 12.61
CA ARG A 154 -9.43 11.33 13.99
C ARG A 154 -8.29 12.33 14.11
N ASN A 155 -8.27 13.08 15.21
CA ASN A 155 -7.11 13.90 15.53
C ASN A 155 -5.86 13.03 15.67
N GLY A 156 -4.78 13.42 15.02
CA GLY A 156 -3.53 12.66 14.92
C GLY A 156 -3.42 11.74 13.69
N ASP A 157 -4.53 11.42 12.99
CA ASP A 157 -4.49 10.63 11.76
C ASP A 157 -3.78 11.39 10.62
N LEU A 158 -3.20 10.61 9.69
CA LEU A 158 -2.49 11.10 8.50
C LEU A 158 -3.34 10.96 7.24
N GLY A 159 -3.48 12.04 6.47
CA GLY A 159 -4.02 12.02 5.12
C GLY A 159 -2.91 11.95 4.09
N VAL A 160 -2.95 11.00 3.15
CA VAL A 160 -1.98 10.90 2.06
C VAL A 160 -2.69 11.01 0.72
N CYS A 161 -2.41 12.06 -0.05
CA CYS A 161 -2.89 12.15 -1.42
C CYS A 161 -1.86 11.55 -2.38
N VAL A 162 -2.31 10.65 -3.23
CA VAL A 162 -1.51 10.06 -4.30
C VAL A 162 -2.06 10.56 -5.63
N LEU A 163 -1.26 11.36 -6.32
CA LEU A 163 -1.62 12.03 -7.55
C LEU A 163 -0.79 11.52 -8.72
N MET A 164 -1.40 11.49 -9.88
CA MET A 164 -0.79 11.33 -11.20
C MET A 164 -1.19 12.50 -12.10
N ASP A 165 -0.55 12.61 -13.27
CA ASP A 165 -0.76 13.73 -14.18
C ASP A 165 -2.23 14.09 -14.42
N GLN A 166 -2.49 15.39 -14.56
CA GLN A 166 -3.79 16.04 -14.73
C GLN A 166 -4.64 16.10 -13.46
N GLU A 167 -4.36 15.30 -12.42
CA GLU A 167 -5.12 15.34 -11.16
C GLU A 167 -4.80 16.58 -10.33
N GLU A 168 -3.66 17.24 -10.57
CA GLU A 168 -3.26 18.49 -9.91
C GLU A 168 -4.15 19.68 -10.24
N THR A 169 -4.91 19.62 -11.34
CA THR A 169 -5.91 20.64 -11.66
C THR A 169 -6.99 20.74 -10.57
N ALA A 170 -7.34 19.61 -9.95
CA ALA A 170 -8.30 19.53 -8.86
C ALA A 170 -7.84 20.25 -7.58
N LEU A 171 -6.54 20.54 -7.42
CA LEU A 171 -6.02 21.35 -6.30
C LEU A 171 -6.52 22.81 -6.36
N SER A 172 -6.76 23.31 -7.57
CA SER A 172 -7.26 24.68 -7.80
C SER A 172 -8.78 24.79 -7.67
N GLU A 173 -9.48 23.65 -7.72
CA GLU A 173 -10.94 23.59 -7.64
C GLU A 173 -11.42 23.42 -6.21
N LYS A 174 -11.93 24.50 -5.60
CA LYS A 174 -12.36 24.53 -4.18
C LYS A 174 -13.31 23.38 -3.77
N ASN A 175 -14.16 22.92 -4.68
CA ASN A 175 -15.18 21.90 -4.41
C ASN A 175 -14.79 20.49 -4.90
N SER A 176 -13.56 20.30 -5.38
CA SER A 176 -13.08 18.99 -5.83
C SER A 176 -13.03 17.99 -4.67
N TYR A 177 -13.08 16.70 -5.00
CA TYR A 177 -12.89 15.64 -4.00
C TYR A 177 -11.51 15.71 -3.34
N LEU A 178 -10.48 16.10 -4.09
CA LEU A 178 -9.13 16.27 -3.57
C LEU A 178 -9.09 17.36 -2.50
N ARG A 179 -9.70 18.52 -2.75
CA ARG A 179 -9.79 19.61 -1.76
C ARG A 179 -10.65 19.25 -0.56
N LYS A 180 -11.76 18.56 -0.79
CA LYS A 180 -12.59 18.01 0.30
C LYS A 180 -11.82 17.01 1.15
N PHE A 181 -10.98 16.17 0.56
CA PHE A 181 -10.17 15.22 1.30
C PHE A 181 -9.12 15.93 2.16
N LEU A 182 -8.32 16.82 1.55
CA LEU A 182 -7.28 17.58 2.24
C LEU A 182 -7.84 18.39 3.43
N SER A 183 -9.05 18.94 3.29
CA SER A 183 -9.67 19.71 4.36
C SER A 183 -10.05 18.87 5.59
N LEU A 184 -10.25 17.55 5.46
CA LEU A 184 -10.49 16.65 6.61
C LEU A 184 -9.27 16.51 7.53
N PHE A 185 -8.09 16.76 6.97
CA PHE A 185 -6.80 16.72 7.66
C PHE A 185 -6.23 18.14 7.82
N SER A 186 -7.11 19.15 7.80
CA SER A 186 -6.79 20.55 8.08
C SER A 186 -7.27 20.97 9.48
N GLY A 187 -6.88 22.17 9.93
CA GLY A 187 -7.25 22.67 11.26
C GLY A 187 -6.45 22.02 12.39
N ASN A 188 -7.12 21.45 13.40
CA ASN A 188 -6.47 20.78 14.54
C ASN A 188 -5.91 19.39 14.21
N ASN A 189 -6.37 18.77 13.11
CA ASN A 189 -5.78 17.57 12.54
C ASN A 189 -4.61 18.01 11.65
N LYS A 190 -3.38 17.55 11.93
CA LYS A 190 -2.18 18.24 11.42
C LYS A 190 -1.37 17.53 10.35
N ASN A 191 -1.70 16.30 9.99
CA ASN A 191 -0.79 15.46 9.22
C ASN A 191 -1.36 15.19 7.83
N SER A 192 -0.80 15.85 6.82
CA SER A 192 -1.12 15.63 5.41
C SER A 192 0.16 15.48 4.59
N ALA A 193 0.15 14.57 3.62
CA ALA A 193 1.24 14.35 2.70
C ALA A 193 0.74 14.20 1.25
N ILE A 194 1.55 14.60 0.28
CA ILE A 194 1.27 14.43 -1.15
C ILE A 194 2.41 13.63 -1.79
N LEU A 195 2.05 12.54 -2.44
CA LEU A 195 2.91 11.77 -3.34
C LEU A 195 2.43 12.03 -4.76
N PHE A 196 3.27 12.60 -5.62
CA PHE A 196 2.85 13.00 -6.95
C PHE A 196 3.86 12.54 -8.01
N VAL A 197 3.40 11.70 -8.93
CA VAL A 197 4.11 11.34 -10.16
C VAL A 197 3.58 12.18 -11.32
N HIS A 198 4.45 12.98 -11.97
CA HIS A 198 4.02 13.96 -12.96
C HIS A 198 4.96 14.08 -14.16
N GLY A 199 4.44 14.55 -15.29
CA GLY A 199 5.18 14.93 -16.50
C GLY A 199 5.43 16.44 -16.63
N GLN A 200 5.06 17.24 -15.62
CA GLN A 200 5.22 18.71 -15.63
C GLN A 200 6.52 19.19 -14.98
N HIS A 201 6.84 20.47 -15.08
CA HIS A 201 7.97 21.05 -14.35
C HIS A 201 7.68 21.07 -12.84
N LYS A 202 8.65 20.61 -12.04
CA LYS A 202 8.53 20.50 -10.57
C LYS A 202 8.10 21.82 -9.89
N LYS A 203 8.58 22.97 -10.36
CA LYS A 203 8.23 24.28 -9.80
C LYS A 203 6.74 24.59 -9.87
N ASP A 204 6.08 24.22 -10.97
CA ASP A 204 4.66 24.46 -11.16
C ASP A 204 3.83 23.67 -10.14
N ILE A 205 4.30 22.47 -9.79
CA ILE A 205 3.67 21.63 -8.76
C ILE A 205 3.89 22.20 -7.37
N GLU A 206 5.13 22.58 -7.03
CA GLU A 206 5.45 23.18 -5.74
C GLU A 206 4.65 24.48 -5.52
N GLU A 207 4.56 25.35 -6.53
CA GLU A 207 3.78 26.59 -6.47
C GLU A 207 2.28 26.31 -6.27
N ARG A 208 1.72 25.31 -6.95
CA ARG A 208 0.31 24.92 -6.76
C ARG A 208 0.04 24.44 -5.33
N VAL A 209 0.96 23.66 -4.76
CA VAL A 209 0.83 23.15 -3.38
C VAL A 209 1.01 24.27 -2.36
N GLU A 210 1.98 25.16 -2.56
CA GLU A 210 2.24 26.32 -1.69
C GLU A 210 1.04 27.28 -1.64
N ASN A 211 0.30 27.41 -2.74
CA ASN A 211 -0.90 28.26 -2.84
C ASN A 211 -2.18 27.64 -2.27
N LEU A 212 -2.14 26.41 -1.74
CA LEU A 212 -3.28 25.82 -1.08
C LEU A 212 -3.58 26.54 0.25
N PRO A 213 -4.84 26.85 0.59
CA PRO A 213 -5.23 27.22 1.95
C PRO A 213 -4.76 26.22 3.02
N GLU A 214 -4.61 24.95 2.65
CA GLU A 214 -4.10 23.87 3.50
C GLU A 214 -2.55 23.76 3.49
N SER A 215 -1.84 24.66 2.77
CA SER A 215 -0.39 24.59 2.55
C SER A 215 0.45 24.79 3.81
N GLU A 216 -0.08 25.46 4.84
CA GLU A 216 0.57 25.57 6.16
C GLU A 216 0.97 24.21 6.76
N ARG A 217 0.34 23.12 6.29
CA ARG A 217 0.59 21.75 6.77
C ARG A 217 1.16 20.80 5.72
N ILE A 218 1.01 21.13 4.44
CA ILE A 218 1.75 20.45 3.36
C ILE A 218 3.06 21.21 3.19
N THR A 219 3.94 21.03 4.18
CA THR A 219 5.28 21.61 4.12
C THR A 219 6.07 20.94 2.99
N LYS A 220 7.19 21.55 2.56
CA LYS A 220 8.16 20.89 1.67
C LYS A 220 8.64 19.53 2.20
N ASP A 221 8.44 19.27 3.49
CA ASP A 221 8.80 18.00 4.11
C ASP A 221 7.76 16.90 3.92
N SER A 222 6.53 17.25 3.52
CA SER A 222 5.40 16.34 3.31
C SER A 222 5.02 16.16 1.83
N LEU A 223 5.86 16.63 0.91
CA LEU A 223 5.64 16.56 -0.53
C LEU A 223 6.75 15.74 -1.20
N VAL A 224 6.34 14.72 -1.97
CA VAL A 224 7.23 13.99 -2.89
C VAL A 224 6.72 14.20 -4.31
N THR A 225 7.60 14.73 -5.16
CA THR A 225 7.35 14.95 -6.60
C THR A 225 8.32 14.12 -7.42
N VAL A 226 7.83 13.19 -8.22
CA VAL A 226 8.63 12.33 -9.10
C VAL A 226 8.31 12.71 -10.54
N PHE A 227 9.29 13.25 -11.25
CA PHE A 227 9.12 13.61 -12.65
C PHE A 227 9.28 12.35 -13.52
N ILE A 228 8.34 12.12 -14.43
CA ILE A 228 8.38 11.02 -15.39
C ILE A 228 7.93 11.55 -16.74
N GLU A 229 8.82 11.44 -17.72
CA GLU A 229 8.54 11.80 -19.11
C GLU A 229 7.34 11.02 -19.66
N THR A 230 6.40 11.73 -20.28
CA THR A 230 5.15 11.16 -20.82
C THR A 230 5.20 10.92 -22.32
N THR A 231 6.27 11.36 -22.99
CA THR A 231 6.46 11.16 -24.42
C THR A 231 6.38 9.67 -24.77
N ASN A 232 5.53 9.32 -25.75
CA ASN A 232 5.27 7.94 -26.17
C ASN A 232 4.82 7.00 -25.03
N ASP A 233 4.07 7.49 -24.05
CA ASP A 233 3.46 6.69 -22.98
C ASP A 233 1.95 6.94 -22.84
N PRO A 234 1.13 6.56 -23.84
CA PRO A 234 -0.31 6.86 -23.86
C PRO A 234 -1.12 6.18 -22.75
N LEU A 235 -0.56 5.15 -22.13
CA LEU A 235 -1.18 4.42 -21.01
C LEU A 235 -0.53 4.77 -19.66
N SER A 236 0.38 5.75 -19.64
CA SER A 236 1.10 6.21 -18.44
C SER A 236 1.76 5.07 -17.66
N ILE A 237 2.25 4.04 -18.37
CA ILE A 237 2.86 2.84 -17.79
C ILE A 237 4.06 3.23 -16.93
N ASN A 238 4.89 4.16 -17.39
CA ASN A 238 6.07 4.59 -16.66
C ASN A 238 5.69 5.30 -15.36
N GLN A 239 4.62 6.10 -15.39
CA GLN A 239 4.13 6.77 -14.19
C GLN A 239 3.56 5.76 -13.18
N HIS A 240 2.83 4.73 -13.65
CA HIS A 240 2.35 3.65 -12.78
C HIS A 240 3.50 2.81 -12.18
N ILE A 241 4.53 2.52 -12.96
CA ILE A 241 5.74 1.84 -12.48
C ILE A 241 6.43 2.70 -11.41
N ALA A 242 6.66 3.98 -11.70
CA ALA A 242 7.27 4.92 -10.78
C ALA A 242 6.46 5.01 -9.47
N LEU A 243 5.14 5.14 -9.58
CA LEU A 243 4.25 5.19 -8.43
C LEU A 243 4.33 3.91 -7.59
N LYS A 244 4.36 2.74 -8.21
CA LYS A 244 4.46 1.47 -7.48
C LYS A 244 5.81 1.36 -6.77
N ILE A 245 6.92 1.71 -7.43
CA ILE A 245 8.25 1.73 -6.80
C ILE A 245 8.27 2.71 -5.62
N LEU A 246 7.69 3.91 -5.80
CA LEU A 246 7.56 4.92 -4.75
C LEU A 246 6.80 4.37 -3.54
N LEU A 247 5.61 3.80 -3.76
CA LEU A 247 4.76 3.24 -2.71
C LEU A 247 5.44 2.07 -1.99
N ASN A 248 6.03 1.12 -2.72
CA ASN A 248 6.75 -0.01 -2.11
C ASN A 248 7.98 0.45 -1.31
N SER A 249 8.71 1.46 -1.80
CA SER A 249 9.86 2.03 -1.08
C SER A 249 9.40 2.70 0.21
N HIS A 250 8.34 3.51 0.11
CA HIS A 250 7.74 4.21 1.24
C HIS A 250 7.19 3.23 2.28
N SER A 251 6.31 2.30 1.89
CA SER A 251 5.68 1.34 2.80
C SER A 251 6.71 0.44 3.47
N THR A 252 7.75 0.01 2.75
CA THR A 252 8.85 -0.77 3.34
C THR A 252 9.65 0.06 4.34
N ALA A 253 9.95 1.33 4.05
CA ALA A 253 10.68 2.21 4.95
C ALA A 253 9.89 2.48 6.25
N VAL A 254 8.59 2.73 6.15
CA VAL A 254 7.69 2.88 7.32
C VAL A 254 7.77 1.65 8.21
N MET A 255 7.68 0.46 7.61
CA MET A 255 7.68 -0.80 8.35
C MET A 255 9.06 -1.12 8.94
N ALA A 256 10.14 -0.72 8.27
CA ALA A 256 11.49 -0.82 8.82
C ALA A 256 11.66 0.08 10.06
N ASP A 257 11.17 1.32 10.02
CA ASP A 257 11.18 2.24 11.18
C ASP A 257 10.30 1.72 12.34
N LEU A 258 9.25 0.96 12.03
CA LEU A 258 8.44 0.27 13.04
C LEU A 258 9.05 -1.04 13.56
N GLY A 259 10.28 -1.40 13.15
CA GLY A 259 10.95 -2.62 13.59
C GLY A 259 10.36 -3.92 13.00
N ARG A 260 9.61 -3.82 11.89
CA ARG A 260 9.02 -4.99 11.20
C ARG A 260 10.02 -5.70 10.28
N VAL A 261 11.20 -5.11 10.09
CA VAL A 261 12.29 -5.57 9.23
C VAL A 261 13.55 -5.74 10.08
N ILE A 262 14.23 -6.89 9.97
CA ILE A 262 15.50 -7.16 10.65
C ILE A 262 16.56 -7.48 9.59
N GLY A 263 17.62 -6.68 9.53
CA GLY A 263 18.59 -6.76 8.43
C GLY A 263 17.90 -6.52 7.09
N ASN A 264 17.90 -7.54 6.22
CA ASN A 264 17.21 -7.53 4.93
C ASN A 264 15.97 -8.45 4.90
N THR A 265 15.47 -8.89 6.06
CA THR A 265 14.38 -9.87 6.16
C THR A 265 13.13 -9.29 6.80
N LEU A 266 11.97 -9.70 6.27
CA LEU A 266 10.66 -9.42 6.85
C LEU A 266 10.35 -10.46 7.92
N THR A 267 10.41 -10.08 9.19
CA THR A 267 10.31 -11.05 10.31
C THR A 267 8.88 -11.19 10.85
N HIS A 268 8.00 -10.24 10.53
CA HIS A 268 6.60 -10.25 10.94
C HIS A 268 5.71 -10.93 9.90
N ILE A 269 5.88 -12.24 9.73
CA ILE A 269 5.12 -13.05 8.76
C ILE A 269 4.04 -13.87 9.48
N ARG A 270 2.85 -13.92 8.89
CA ARG A 270 1.79 -14.88 9.26
C ARG A 270 1.92 -16.14 8.41
N PRO A 271 2.21 -17.32 8.99
CA PRO A 271 2.34 -18.58 8.24
C PRO A 271 0.97 -19.15 7.85
N SER A 272 0.24 -18.46 6.96
CA SER A 272 -1.15 -18.77 6.58
C SER A 272 -1.30 -19.82 5.47
N ASN A 273 -0.21 -20.17 4.78
CA ASN A 273 -0.18 -21.21 3.75
C ASN A 273 1.22 -21.86 3.71
N MET A 274 1.37 -22.94 2.94
CA MET A 274 2.62 -23.70 2.87
C MET A 274 3.83 -22.88 2.44
N LYS A 275 3.66 -21.88 1.57
CA LYS A 275 4.74 -20.96 1.17
C LYS A 275 5.19 -20.10 2.36
N PHE A 276 4.25 -19.55 3.14
CA PHE A 276 4.57 -18.71 4.29
C PHE A 276 5.05 -19.52 5.50
N ILE A 277 4.57 -20.75 5.70
CA ILE A 277 5.12 -21.69 6.67
C ILE A 277 6.60 -21.93 6.35
N GLY A 278 6.90 -22.30 5.10
CA GLY A 278 8.30 -22.54 4.71
C GLY A 278 9.19 -21.30 4.83
N ARG A 279 8.67 -20.11 4.52
CA ARG A 279 9.38 -18.85 4.72
C ARG A 279 9.65 -18.58 6.21
N ALA A 280 8.67 -18.81 7.09
CA ALA A 280 8.84 -18.62 8.53
C ALA A 280 9.90 -19.58 9.09
N THR A 281 9.84 -20.86 8.72
CA THR A 281 10.85 -21.85 9.10
C THR A 281 12.25 -21.44 8.64
N HIS A 282 12.39 -20.96 7.40
CA HIS A 282 13.66 -20.48 6.89
C HIS A 282 14.19 -19.26 7.66
N LEU A 283 13.33 -18.30 8.02
CA LEU A 283 13.73 -17.12 8.78
C LEU A 283 14.20 -17.49 10.20
N ILE A 284 13.50 -18.40 10.87
CA ILE A 284 13.93 -18.93 12.17
C ILE A 284 15.32 -19.55 12.03
N GLN A 285 15.49 -20.43 11.05
CA GLN A 285 16.78 -21.07 10.78
C GLN A 285 17.88 -20.04 10.53
N TYR A 286 17.62 -19.06 9.67
CA TYR A 286 18.58 -18.02 9.28
C TYR A 286 19.02 -17.18 10.48
N HIS A 287 18.08 -16.62 11.24
CA HIS A 287 18.41 -15.73 12.36
C HIS A 287 19.04 -16.45 13.54
N VAL A 288 18.58 -17.68 13.87
CA VAL A 288 19.21 -18.47 14.93
C VAL A 288 20.65 -18.81 14.56
N ASN A 289 20.89 -19.22 13.31
CA ASN A 289 22.23 -19.56 12.84
C ASN A 289 23.15 -18.34 12.77
N ASP A 290 22.64 -17.17 12.41
CA ASP A 290 23.39 -15.92 12.47
C ASP A 290 23.78 -15.58 13.92
N ALA A 291 22.83 -15.64 14.85
CA ALA A 291 23.04 -15.31 16.26
C ALA A 291 24.06 -16.23 16.95
N ILE A 292 23.97 -17.55 16.76
CA ILE A 292 24.89 -18.51 17.42
C ILE A 292 26.31 -18.47 16.85
N ASN A 293 26.47 -17.94 15.64
CA ASN A 293 27.78 -17.74 15.00
C ASN A 293 28.41 -16.38 15.39
N HIS A 294 27.68 -15.50 16.07
CA HIS A 294 28.19 -14.19 16.45
C HIS A 294 29.21 -14.30 17.60
N PRO A 295 30.34 -13.55 17.58
CA PRO A 295 31.36 -13.62 18.64
C PRO A 295 30.83 -13.38 20.06
N GLN A 296 29.80 -12.54 20.19
CA GLN A 296 29.15 -12.26 21.48
C GLN A 296 28.41 -13.47 22.06
N TRP A 297 27.95 -14.39 21.22
CA TRP A 297 27.36 -15.66 21.65
C TRP A 297 28.44 -16.71 21.93
N ILE A 298 29.43 -16.82 21.05
CA ILE A 298 30.51 -17.82 21.14
C ILE A 298 31.33 -17.65 22.42
N LYS A 299 31.62 -16.41 22.83
CA LYS A 299 32.46 -16.13 24.00
C LYS A 299 31.90 -16.72 25.32
N PRO A 300 30.61 -16.53 25.68
CA PRO A 300 30.02 -17.13 26.87
C PRO A 300 29.51 -18.58 26.68
N TYR A 301 29.08 -18.98 25.48
CA TYR A 301 28.36 -20.26 25.29
C TYR A 301 29.10 -21.31 24.44
N GLY A 302 30.26 -20.96 23.88
CA GLY A 302 31.02 -21.81 22.97
C GLY A 302 30.41 -21.89 21.56
N ILE A 303 31.11 -22.61 20.68
CA ILE A 303 30.67 -22.83 19.30
C ILE A 303 29.55 -23.87 19.30
N ARG A 304 28.45 -23.58 18.59
CA ARG A 304 27.37 -24.55 18.32
C ARG A 304 27.23 -24.84 16.84
N LYS A 305 26.76 -26.06 16.54
CA LYS A 305 26.40 -26.43 15.17
C LYS A 305 25.16 -25.63 14.72
N PRO A 306 25.11 -25.14 13.47
CA PRO A 306 23.91 -24.58 12.88
C PRO A 306 22.72 -25.53 12.95
N ILE A 307 21.54 -25.00 13.28
CA ILE A 307 20.28 -25.75 13.23
C ILE A 307 19.87 -26.01 11.78
N SER A 308 19.32 -27.20 11.56
CA SER A 308 18.75 -27.64 10.30
C SER A 308 17.34 -27.08 10.09
N TYR A 309 16.85 -27.16 8.86
CA TYR A 309 15.47 -26.79 8.54
C TYR A 309 14.46 -27.66 9.30
N GLY A 310 14.76 -28.95 9.46
CA GLY A 310 13.91 -29.88 10.22
C GLY A 310 13.82 -29.50 11.71
N GLU A 311 14.93 -29.11 12.32
CA GLU A 311 14.96 -28.60 13.70
C GLU A 311 14.21 -27.27 13.83
N ALA A 312 14.34 -26.37 12.86
CA ALA A 312 13.58 -25.11 12.82
C ALA A 312 12.07 -25.33 12.61
N ASN A 313 11.68 -26.42 11.96
CA ASN A 313 10.28 -26.77 11.67
C ASN A 313 9.63 -27.65 12.75
N ALA A 314 10.40 -28.11 13.74
CA ALA A 314 9.92 -29.00 14.80
C ALA A 314 9.20 -28.26 15.95
N VAL A 315 8.97 -26.95 15.78
CA VAL A 315 8.33 -26.06 16.76
C VAL A 315 6.82 -26.03 16.56
#